data_AF-A0A2K3MCK3-F1
#
_entry.id   AF-A0A2K3MCK3-F1
#
_cell.length_a   1.000
_cell.length_b   1.000
_cell.length_c   1.000
_cell.angle_alpha   90.00
_cell.angle_beta   90.00
_cell.angle_gamma   90.00
#
_symmetry.space_group_name_H-M   'P 1'
#
loop_
_entity.id
_entity.type
_entity.pdbx_description
1 polymer ?
#
loop_
_entity_poly.entity_id
_entity_poly.type
_entity_poly.pdbx_seq_one_letter_code
_entity_poly.pdbx_strand_id
1 'polypeptide(L)'
;GSGTAASRLDHLLPSKVAGQDIDMERLNKLAAFQRKALQHAFNFPALERVVYSTCSINQIENEDVVKSVLPIAESHGFQLAKPFPEWQCRGLPVFEGSENLVRTDPAKHGEGFFIALFAKKDANLSVRSNKNDNRTLHGSTKTRNLRRKKPMFIHTNLFKMWFYGQLNRH
;
A
#
# COMPACT_ATOMS: atom_id res chain seq x y z
N GLY A 1 -14.50 -42.07 -35.62
CA GLY A 1 -14.00 -41.08 -36.59
C GLY A 1 -13.06 -40.14 -35.87
N SER A 2 -11.81 -40.13 -36.31
CA SER A 2 -10.74 -39.15 -36.07
C SER A 2 -10.46 -38.69 -34.63
N GLY A 3 -9.64 -39.46 -33.91
CA GLY A 3 -8.77 -38.90 -32.90
C GLY A 3 -7.57 -38.27 -33.59
N THR A 4 -7.44 -36.95 -33.56
CA THR A 4 -6.19 -36.27 -33.94
C THR A 4 -5.39 -36.01 -32.67
N ALA A 5 -4.26 -36.70 -32.59
CA ALA A 5 -3.20 -36.43 -31.62
C ALA A 5 -2.68 -35.01 -31.83
N ALA A 6 -3.22 -34.05 -31.09
CA ALA A 6 -2.62 -32.72 -30.93
C ALA A 6 -1.62 -32.70 -29.76
N SER A 7 -0.92 -33.82 -29.54
CA SER A 7 0.22 -33.87 -28.63
C SER A 7 1.49 -33.85 -29.45
N ARG A 8 2.35 -32.85 -29.19
CA ARG A 8 3.75 -32.70 -29.65
C ARG A 8 3.99 -32.01 -31.00
N LEU A 9 3.72 -30.71 -31.07
CA LEU A 9 4.53 -29.84 -31.94
C LEU A 9 4.75 -28.42 -31.39
N ASP A 10 4.88 -28.26 -30.07
CA ASP A 10 5.16 -26.94 -29.46
C ASP A 10 6.66 -26.59 -29.42
N HIS A 11 7.52 -27.46 -29.94
CA HIS A 11 8.97 -27.34 -29.83
C HIS A 11 9.63 -26.56 -30.99
N LEU A 12 8.85 -26.08 -31.97
CA LEU A 12 9.37 -25.51 -33.22
C LEU A 12 8.98 -24.05 -33.50
N LEU A 13 8.48 -23.30 -32.51
CA LEU A 13 8.24 -21.85 -32.66
C LEU A 13 9.13 -21.03 -31.72
N PRO A 14 9.51 -19.79 -32.09
CA PRO A 14 10.01 -18.75 -31.18
C PRO A 14 8.96 -18.35 -30.13
N SER A 15 8.50 -19.30 -29.30
CA SER A 15 7.30 -19.20 -28.45
C SER A 15 7.51 -18.42 -27.16
N LYS A 16 8.74 -18.01 -26.83
CA LYS A 16 9.01 -17.21 -25.63
C LYS A 16 8.56 -15.76 -25.77
N VAL A 17 8.65 -15.15 -26.96
CA VAL A 17 8.32 -13.74 -27.16
C VAL A 17 6.80 -13.54 -27.19
N ALA A 18 6.08 -14.37 -27.97
CA ALA A 18 4.61 -14.27 -28.06
C ALA A 18 3.91 -14.55 -26.72
N GLY A 19 4.45 -15.47 -25.89
CA GLY A 19 3.91 -15.74 -24.55
C GLY A 19 4.12 -14.57 -23.58
N GLN A 20 5.30 -13.94 -23.63
CA GLN A 20 5.61 -12.76 -22.82
C GLN A 20 4.71 -11.57 -23.16
N ASP A 21 4.43 -11.32 -24.44
CA ASP A 21 3.55 -10.21 -24.85
C ASP A 21 2.11 -10.40 -24.34
N ILE A 22 1.58 -11.63 -24.41
CA ILE A 22 0.24 -11.96 -23.89
C ILE A 22 0.20 -11.78 -22.37
N ASP A 23 1.22 -12.24 -21.64
CA ASP A 23 1.28 -12.10 -20.19
C ASP A 23 1.39 -10.63 -19.76
N MET A 24 2.17 -9.83 -20.48
CA MET A 24 2.26 -8.39 -20.27
C MET A 24 0.95 -7.68 -20.57
N GLU A 25 0.22 -8.06 -21.62
CA GLU A 25 -1.09 -7.50 -21.93
C GLU A 25 -2.10 -7.80 -20.81
N ARG A 26 -2.12 -9.03 -20.32
CA ARG A 26 -2.98 -9.44 -19.19
C ARG A 26 -2.64 -8.66 -17.92
N LEU A 27 -1.35 -8.51 -17.61
CA LEU A 27 -0.88 -7.77 -16.45
C LEU A 27 -1.27 -6.29 -16.53
N ASN A 28 -1.15 -5.67 -17.70
CA ASN A 28 -1.57 -4.29 -17.93
C ASN A 28 -3.09 -4.09 -17.81
N LYS A 29 -3.89 -5.04 -18.31
CA LYS A 29 -5.36 -5.02 -18.14
C LYS A 29 -5.74 -5.12 -16.67
N LEU A 30 -5.08 -6.00 -15.91
CA LEU A 30 -5.29 -6.13 -14.47
C LEU A 30 -4.93 -4.85 -13.72
N ALA A 31 -3.75 -4.27 -14.00
CA ALA A 31 -3.33 -3.00 -13.42
C ALA A 31 -4.30 -1.86 -13.74
N ALA A 32 -4.85 -1.82 -14.97
CA ALA A 32 -5.87 -0.86 -15.35
C ALA A 32 -7.16 -1.01 -14.53
N PHE A 33 -7.59 -2.24 -14.26
CA PHE A 33 -8.74 -2.52 -13.39
C PHE A 33 -8.47 -2.10 -11.94
N GLN A 34 -7.30 -2.46 -11.39
CA GLN A 34 -6.87 -2.09 -10.04
C GLN A 34 -6.85 -0.55 -9.86
N ARG A 35 -6.30 0.18 -10.84
CA ARG A 35 -6.31 1.66 -10.85
C ARG A 35 -7.73 2.21 -10.78
N LYS A 36 -8.64 1.72 -11.62
CA LYS A 36 -10.05 2.16 -11.64
C LYS A 36 -10.74 1.90 -10.30
N ALA A 37 -10.53 0.71 -9.72
CA ALA A 37 -11.10 0.35 -8.42
C ALA A 37 -10.59 1.27 -7.30
N LEU A 38 -9.27 1.53 -7.27
CA LEU A 38 -8.65 2.39 -6.27
C LEU A 38 -9.08 3.86 -6.42
N GLN A 39 -9.17 4.37 -7.65
CA GLN A 39 -9.74 5.70 -7.93
C GLN A 39 -11.19 5.80 -7.48
N HIS A 40 -12.00 4.77 -7.74
CA HIS A 40 -13.39 4.75 -7.29
C HIS A 40 -13.49 4.82 -5.77
N ALA A 41 -12.61 4.11 -5.04
CA ALA A 41 -12.59 4.12 -3.59
C ALA A 41 -12.42 5.54 -3.01
N PHE A 42 -11.59 6.41 -3.60
CA PHE A 42 -11.40 7.78 -3.10
C PHE A 42 -12.64 8.66 -3.17
N ASN A 43 -13.68 8.27 -3.92
CA ASN A 43 -14.95 9.00 -3.99
C ASN A 43 -15.87 8.76 -2.79
N PHE A 44 -15.57 7.78 -1.92
CA PHE A 44 -16.40 7.54 -0.74
C PHE A 44 -16.27 8.69 0.27
N PRO A 45 -17.35 9.42 0.61
CA PRO A 45 -17.27 10.66 1.38
C PRO A 45 -16.76 10.44 2.81
N ALA A 46 -17.18 9.34 3.44
CA ALA A 46 -16.79 8.96 4.80
C ALA A 46 -15.49 8.16 4.87
N LEU A 47 -14.79 7.97 3.74
CA LEU A 47 -13.54 7.23 3.72
C LEU A 47 -12.44 7.99 4.44
N GLU A 48 -11.74 7.32 5.34
CA GLU A 48 -10.59 7.88 6.08
C GLU A 48 -9.27 7.23 5.68
N ARG A 49 -9.29 5.94 5.36
CA ARG A 49 -8.11 5.16 4.97
C ARG A 49 -8.47 4.12 3.91
N VAL A 50 -7.54 3.89 2.98
CA VAL A 50 -7.61 2.83 1.97
C VAL A 50 -6.32 2.03 2.02
N VAL A 51 -6.45 0.71 2.09
CA VAL A 51 -5.32 -0.20 1.90
C VAL A 51 -5.46 -0.82 0.52
N TYR A 52 -4.43 -0.67 -0.29
CA TYR A 52 -4.25 -1.40 -1.53
C TYR A 52 -3.20 -2.48 -1.31
N SER A 53 -3.50 -3.72 -1.70
CA SER A 53 -2.58 -4.84 -1.53
C SER A 53 -2.69 -5.85 -2.66
N THR A 54 -1.58 -6.51 -2.98
CA THR A 54 -1.50 -7.59 -3.96
C THR A 54 -0.61 -8.71 -3.42
N CYS A 55 -0.81 -9.94 -3.90
CA CYS A 55 0.12 -11.06 -3.72
C CYS A 55 1.06 -11.18 -4.94
N SER A 56 1.71 -10.07 -5.30
CA SER A 56 2.58 -10.00 -6.47
C SER A 56 3.91 -9.30 -6.20
N ILE A 57 4.92 -9.71 -6.96
CA ILE A 57 6.23 -9.04 -7.03
C ILE A 57 6.29 -7.97 -8.14
N ASN A 58 5.32 -7.95 -9.06
CA ASN A 58 5.38 -7.17 -10.29
C ASN A 58 5.13 -5.67 -10.03
N GLN A 59 6.03 -4.82 -10.51
CA GLN A 59 5.90 -3.36 -10.35
C GLN A 59 4.64 -2.78 -11.01
N ILE A 60 4.23 -3.34 -12.15
CA ILE A 60 3.11 -2.84 -12.98
C ILE A 60 1.79 -2.81 -12.21
N GLU A 61 1.54 -3.82 -11.37
CA GLU A 61 0.35 -3.89 -10.52
C GLU A 61 0.61 -3.33 -9.10
N ASN A 62 1.83 -2.94 -8.78
CA ASN A 62 2.23 -2.45 -7.46
C ASN A 62 2.50 -0.95 -7.51
N GLU A 63 3.78 -0.56 -7.60
CA GLU A 63 4.19 0.84 -7.58
C GLU A 63 3.59 1.66 -8.72
N ASP A 64 3.44 1.08 -9.92
CA ASP A 64 2.91 1.83 -11.06
C ASP A 64 1.42 2.14 -10.90
N VAL A 65 0.65 1.23 -10.28
CA VAL A 65 -0.74 1.50 -9.88
C VAL A 65 -0.77 2.63 -8.87
N VAL A 66 0.02 2.55 -7.79
CA VAL A 66 0.06 3.58 -6.74
C VAL A 66 0.47 4.94 -7.30
N LYS A 67 1.56 5.00 -8.07
CA LYS A 67 2.07 6.22 -8.70
C LYS A 67 1.03 6.89 -9.57
N SER A 68 0.27 6.11 -10.34
CA SER A 68 -0.75 6.63 -11.25
C SER A 68 -1.96 7.23 -10.53
N VAL A 69 -2.31 6.72 -9.33
CA VAL A 69 -3.48 7.19 -8.59
C VAL A 69 -3.13 8.24 -7.55
N LEU A 70 -1.85 8.41 -7.20
CA LEU A 70 -1.41 9.32 -6.14
C LEU A 70 -1.90 10.76 -6.34
N PRO A 71 -1.83 11.38 -7.53
CA PRO A 71 -2.35 12.74 -7.74
C PRO A 71 -3.87 12.84 -7.52
N ILE A 72 -4.60 11.76 -7.83
CA ILE A 72 -6.05 11.68 -7.62
C ILE A 72 -6.34 11.50 -6.12
N ALA A 73 -5.59 10.64 -5.44
CA ALA A 73 -5.70 10.49 -3.99
C ALA A 73 -5.48 11.84 -3.28
N GLU A 74 -4.47 12.60 -3.71
CA GLU A 74 -4.13 13.92 -3.17
C GLU A 74 -5.23 14.96 -3.41
N SER A 75 -5.87 14.97 -4.58
CA SER A 75 -7.00 15.88 -4.84
C SER A 75 -8.21 15.56 -3.96
N HIS A 76 -8.35 14.30 -3.53
CA HIS A 76 -9.34 13.85 -2.54
C HIS A 76 -8.87 14.00 -1.07
N GLY A 77 -7.69 14.61 -0.84
CA GLY A 77 -7.15 14.88 0.49
C GLY A 77 -6.47 13.69 1.16
N PHE A 78 -6.14 12.63 0.41
CA PHE A 78 -5.36 11.49 0.90
C PHE A 78 -3.85 11.71 0.69
N GLN A 79 -3.06 10.97 1.45
CA GLN A 79 -1.61 10.85 1.27
C GLN A 79 -1.16 9.42 1.56
N LEU A 80 -0.02 9.02 1.03
CA LEU A 80 0.62 7.77 1.45
C LEU A 80 1.09 7.89 2.90
N ALA A 81 0.67 6.94 3.72
CA ALA A 81 1.16 6.77 5.09
C ALA A 81 2.18 5.62 5.12
N LYS A 82 3.01 5.61 6.17
CA LYS A 82 4.01 4.57 6.40
C LYS A 82 3.47 3.47 7.32
N PRO A 83 2.80 2.41 6.80
CA PRO A 83 2.46 1.26 7.62
C PRO A 83 3.73 0.51 8.01
N PHE A 84 3.65 -0.18 9.16
CA PHE A 84 4.71 -1.02 9.71
C PHE A 84 6.10 -0.36 9.66
N PRO A 85 6.39 0.64 10.51
CA PRO A 85 7.63 1.41 10.45
C PRO A 85 8.91 0.56 10.57
N GLU A 86 8.82 -0.55 11.29
CA GLU A 86 9.91 -1.51 11.51
C GLU A 86 10.11 -2.47 10.32
N TRP A 87 9.17 -2.51 9.37
CA TRP A 87 9.28 -3.35 8.19
C TRP A 87 10.30 -2.79 7.21
N GLN A 88 11.34 -3.58 6.95
CA GLN A 88 12.54 -3.14 6.22
C GLN A 88 12.35 -3.13 4.70
N CYS A 89 11.64 -4.12 4.15
CA CYS A 89 11.45 -4.25 2.70
C CYS A 89 10.37 -3.27 2.22
N ARG A 90 10.79 -2.16 1.60
CA ARG A 90 9.90 -1.10 1.10
C ARG A 90 9.63 -1.23 -0.40
N GLY A 91 8.82 -0.33 -0.95
CA GLY A 91 8.58 -0.24 -2.40
C GLY A 91 9.84 0.12 -3.18
N LEU A 92 9.83 -0.18 -4.47
CA LEU A 92 10.89 0.20 -5.40
C LEU A 92 10.93 1.73 -5.57
N PRO A 93 12.11 2.37 -5.68
CA PRO A 93 12.26 3.83 -5.71
C PRO A 93 11.88 4.44 -7.07
N VAL A 94 10.63 4.26 -7.50
CA VAL A 94 10.13 4.68 -8.83
C VAL A 94 9.33 5.99 -8.80
N PHE A 95 9.02 6.50 -7.60
CA PHE A 95 8.47 7.83 -7.33
C PHE A 95 8.74 8.25 -5.86
N GLU A 96 8.61 9.54 -5.56
CA GLU A 96 8.75 10.07 -4.19
C GLU A 96 7.67 9.50 -3.25
N GLY A 97 8.06 8.99 -2.08
CA GLY A 97 7.13 8.34 -1.15
C GLY A 97 7.02 6.82 -1.35
N SER A 98 7.79 6.22 -2.27
CA SER A 98 7.85 4.76 -2.43
C SER A 98 8.35 4.04 -1.18
N GLU A 99 9.14 4.74 -0.34
CA GLU A 99 9.57 4.28 0.98
C GLU A 99 8.43 4.11 1.98
N ASN A 100 7.24 4.66 1.69
CA ASN A 100 6.04 4.43 2.49
C ASN A 100 5.33 3.12 2.10
N LEU A 101 5.68 2.50 0.98
CA LEU A 101 5.12 1.22 0.56
C LEU A 101 5.81 0.06 1.26
N VAL A 102 5.15 -1.10 1.29
CA VAL A 102 5.66 -2.34 1.88
C VAL A 102 5.72 -3.42 0.82
N ARG A 103 6.84 -4.14 0.77
CA ARG A 103 7.03 -5.36 -0.02
C ARG A 103 7.45 -6.51 0.89
N THR A 104 7.16 -7.74 0.53
CA THR A 104 7.87 -8.91 1.09
C THR A 104 9.06 -9.28 0.23
N ASP A 105 10.09 -9.86 0.85
CA ASP A 105 11.19 -10.52 0.15
C ASP A 105 10.70 -11.88 -0.40
N PRO A 106 10.65 -12.06 -1.73
CA PRO A 106 10.20 -13.31 -2.33
C PRO A 106 11.06 -14.51 -1.91
N ALA A 107 12.35 -14.30 -1.66
CA ALA A 107 13.26 -15.37 -1.24
C ALA A 107 12.97 -15.87 0.18
N LYS A 108 12.39 -15.03 1.05
CA LYS A 108 12.07 -15.38 2.45
C LYS A 108 10.64 -15.87 2.63
N HIS A 109 9.70 -15.38 1.82
CA HIS A 109 8.27 -15.57 2.05
C HIS A 109 7.56 -16.37 0.95
N GLY A 110 8.29 -16.76 -0.11
CA GLY A 110 7.77 -17.52 -1.23
C GLY A 110 6.97 -16.64 -2.19
N GLU A 111 5.76 -16.26 -1.78
CA GLU A 111 4.91 -15.35 -2.54
C GLU A 111 5.23 -13.88 -2.18
N GLY A 112 5.40 -13.06 -3.21
CA GLY A 112 5.53 -11.62 -3.05
C GLY A 112 4.22 -11.02 -2.54
N PHE A 113 4.30 -10.05 -1.65
CA PHE A 113 3.16 -9.29 -1.16
C PHE A 113 3.51 -7.81 -1.17
N PHE A 114 2.52 -6.98 -1.49
CA PHE A 114 2.67 -5.54 -1.58
C PHE A 114 1.54 -4.84 -0.82
N ILE A 115 1.86 -3.73 -0.14
CA ILE A 115 0.89 -2.90 0.57
C ILE A 115 1.17 -1.41 0.34
N ALA A 116 0.12 -0.67 0.00
CA ALA A 116 0.07 0.79 0.04
C ALA A 116 -1.08 1.23 0.97
N LEU A 117 -0.79 2.13 1.90
CA LEU A 117 -1.79 2.73 2.79
C LEU A 117 -1.98 4.20 2.43
N PHE A 118 -3.18 4.56 2.00
CA PHE A 118 -3.61 5.94 1.86
C PHE A 118 -4.42 6.34 3.10
N ALA A 119 -4.13 7.51 3.66
CA ALA A 119 -4.88 8.08 4.77
C ALA A 119 -5.25 9.55 4.48
N LYS A 120 -6.43 9.99 4.92
CA LYS A 120 -6.79 11.42 4.85
C LYS A 120 -5.77 12.25 5.62
N LYS A 121 -5.40 13.40 5.04
CA LYS A 121 -4.59 14.41 5.73
C LYS A 121 -5.39 14.94 6.91
N ASP A 122 -4.89 14.75 8.12
CA ASP A 122 -5.48 15.37 9.31
C ASP A 122 -5.35 16.89 9.16
N ALA A 123 -6.46 17.58 8.91
CA ALA A 123 -6.52 19.05 8.81
C ALA A 123 -5.99 19.76 10.09
N ASN A 124 -5.85 19.03 11.19
CA ASN A 124 -5.39 19.56 12.48
C ASN A 124 -3.87 19.50 12.70
N LEU A 125 -3.09 18.80 11.87
CA LEU A 125 -1.63 18.71 12.03
C LEU A 125 -0.86 19.78 11.24
N SER A 126 -1.42 20.32 10.16
CA SER A 126 -0.76 21.33 9.31
C SER A 126 -0.62 22.71 9.96
N VAL A 127 -1.39 23.02 11.01
CA VAL A 127 -1.35 24.33 11.69
C VAL A 127 -0.21 24.44 12.72
N ARG A 128 0.48 23.35 13.05
CA ARG A 128 1.44 23.33 14.18
C ARG A 128 2.92 23.48 13.84
N SER A 129 3.32 23.49 12.56
CA SER A 129 4.74 23.45 12.18
C SER A 129 5.34 24.76 11.66
N ASN A 130 4.63 25.89 11.69
CA ASN A 130 5.19 27.20 11.32
C ASN A 130 5.07 28.22 12.45
N LYS A 131 5.85 28.03 13.52
CA LYS A 131 6.19 29.12 14.44
C LYS A 131 7.61 28.96 14.98
N ASN A 132 8.60 29.20 14.12
CA ASN A 132 9.92 29.62 14.55
C ASN A 132 9.86 31.14 14.83
N ASP A 133 9.40 31.51 16.02
CA ASP A 133 9.61 32.85 16.56
C ASP A 133 10.64 32.76 17.69
N ASN A 134 11.87 33.21 17.39
CA ASN A 134 12.87 33.58 18.38
C ASN A 134 12.35 34.77 19.20
N ARG A 135 11.76 34.53 20.39
CA ARG A 135 11.71 35.55 21.45
C ARG A 135 11.84 34.94 22.85
N THR A 136 12.77 35.55 23.58
CA THR A 136 13.21 35.31 24.95
C THR A 136 12.13 35.60 26.01
N LEU A 137 12.16 34.79 27.09
CA LEU A 137 11.82 35.06 28.50
C LEU A 137 10.62 35.97 28.84
N HIS A 138 9.58 35.41 29.48
CA HIS A 138 9.27 35.66 30.90
C HIS A 138 8.10 34.76 31.38
N GLY A 139 8.11 34.44 32.68
CA GLY A 139 7.20 33.48 33.28
C GLY A 139 5.79 34.02 33.53
N SER A 140 4.82 33.11 33.63
CA SER A 140 3.86 33.03 34.73
C SER A 140 2.87 31.91 34.46
N THR A 141 2.82 30.99 35.42
CA THR A 141 1.68 30.16 35.82
C THR A 141 0.30 30.62 35.34
N LYS A 142 -0.43 29.72 34.65
CA LYS A 142 -1.88 29.55 34.86
C LYS A 142 -2.36 28.20 34.32
N THR A 143 -2.65 27.31 35.26
CA THR A 143 -3.45 26.09 35.10
C THR A 143 -4.84 26.44 34.56
N ARG A 144 -5.25 25.82 33.44
CA ARG A 144 -6.68 25.72 33.07
C ARG A 144 -6.99 24.29 32.67
N ASN A 145 -7.75 23.64 33.54
CA ASN A 145 -8.46 22.38 33.30
C ASN A 145 -9.40 22.53 32.10
N LEU A 146 -9.19 21.73 31.05
CA LEU A 146 -10.23 21.41 30.08
C LEU A 146 -10.38 19.87 30.07
N ARG A 147 -11.55 19.43 30.54
CA ARG A 147 -12.01 18.03 30.59
C ARG A 147 -11.84 17.38 29.22
N ARG A 148 -10.82 16.52 29.07
CA ARG A 148 -10.74 15.54 27.97
C ARG A 148 -11.77 14.45 28.22
N LYS A 149 -12.83 14.40 27.41
CA LYS A 149 -13.63 13.18 27.26
C LYS A 149 -12.72 12.11 26.66
N LYS A 150 -12.58 10.98 27.36
CA LYS A 150 -11.82 9.80 26.91
C LYS A 150 -12.49 9.25 25.65
N PRO A 151 -11.79 9.01 24.53
CA PRO A 151 -12.32 8.14 23.51
C PRO A 151 -12.27 6.71 24.06
N MET A 152 -13.37 6.00 23.92
CA MET A 152 -13.52 4.59 24.23
C MET A 152 -12.56 3.83 23.31
N PHE A 153 -11.53 3.19 23.89
CA PHE A 153 -10.68 2.26 23.16
C PHE A 153 -11.53 1.07 22.75
N ILE A 154 -12.04 1.08 21.52
CA ILE A 154 -12.55 -0.14 20.88
C ILE A 154 -11.30 -0.83 20.34
N HIS A 155 -10.76 -1.73 21.16
CA HIS A 155 -9.68 -2.62 20.78
C HIS A 155 -10.24 -3.64 19.78
N THR A 156 -10.18 -3.37 18.48
CA THR A 156 -10.37 -4.41 17.48
C THR A 156 -9.10 -5.25 17.41
N ASN A 157 -9.05 -6.26 18.27
CA ASN A 157 -8.15 -7.40 18.14
C ASN A 157 -8.43 -8.11 16.80
N LEU A 158 -7.74 -7.73 15.73
CA LEU A 158 -7.72 -8.52 14.49
C LEU A 158 -6.34 -9.08 14.13
N PHE A 159 -5.36 -8.99 15.03
CA PHE A 159 -4.04 -9.59 14.79
C PHE A 159 -3.45 -10.31 16.02
N LYS A 160 -4.28 -11.02 16.77
CA LYS A 160 -3.81 -12.10 17.65
C LYS A 160 -3.83 -13.49 16.99
N MET A 161 -3.96 -13.53 15.65
CA MET A 161 -4.03 -14.77 14.88
C MET A 161 -2.93 -14.92 13.81
N TRP A 162 -1.86 -14.12 13.91
CA TRP A 162 -0.70 -14.24 13.02
C TRP A 162 0.64 -14.06 13.76
N PHE A 163 0.71 -14.53 15.01
CA PHE A 163 1.97 -14.75 15.75
C PHE A 163 1.78 -15.78 16.88
N TYR A 164 1.13 -16.90 16.56
CA TYR A 164 1.29 -18.16 17.31
C TYR A 164 1.76 -19.23 16.32
N GLY A 165 3.06 -19.26 16.16
CA GLY A 165 3.82 -20.20 15.34
C GLY A 165 5.30 -20.08 15.66
N GLN A 166 5.61 -19.79 16.93
CA GLN A 166 6.94 -19.88 17.47
C GLN A 166 7.21 -21.35 17.80
N LEU A 167 8.42 -21.81 17.50
CA LEU A 167 9.19 -22.71 18.36
C LEU A 167 8.40 -23.88 18.96
N ASN A 168 8.30 -24.96 18.20
CA ASN A 168 8.41 -26.33 18.71
C ASN A 168 8.56 -27.29 17.53
N ARG A 169 9.79 -27.44 17.03
CA ARG A 169 10.26 -28.71 16.47
C ARG A 169 11.64 -28.97 17.05
N HIS A 170 11.74 -30.15 17.65
CA HIS A 170 12.92 -30.82 18.18
C HIS A 170 14.15 -30.72 17.27
#